data_AF-A0A0C9SYR4-F1
#
_entry.id   AF-A0A0C9SYR4-F1
#
_cell.length_a   1.000
_cell.length_b   1.000
_cell.length_c   1.000
_cell.angle_alpha   90.00
_cell.angle_beta   90.00
_cell.angle_gamma   90.00
#
_symmetry.space_group_name_H-M   'P 1'
#
loop_
_entity.id
_entity.type
_entity.pdbx_description
1 polymer ?
#
loop_
_entity_poly.entity_id
_entity_poly.type
_entity_poly.pdbx_seq_one_letter_code
_entity_poly.pdbx_strand_id
1 'polypeptide(L)' 'VLTGRQTRLSFDGYLFPPIPITNGIGQGDPLSMILYIIYNSDLVEVAEPTGKRETSLAFVDDMLYIAVGHDFHE' A
#
# COMPACT_ATOMS: atom_id res chain seq x y z
N VAL A 1 20.62 -0.23 -6.85
CA VAL A 1 20.33 -0.13 -5.40
C VAL A 1 20.29 1.35 -5.03
N LEU A 2 19.21 1.84 -4.43
CA LEU A 2 19.14 3.22 -3.96
C LEU A 2 19.93 3.36 -2.65
N THR A 3 20.89 4.27 -2.59
CA THR A 3 21.78 4.47 -1.43
C THR A 3 21.68 5.90 -0.89
N GLY A 4 22.02 6.11 0.39
CA GLY A 4 22.09 7.45 0.98
C GLY A 4 20.74 8.13 1.23
N ARG A 5 19.63 7.37 1.16
CA ARG A 5 18.28 7.89 1.42
C ARG A 5 18.10 8.19 2.91
N GLN A 6 17.49 9.33 3.21
CA GLN A 6 17.20 9.77 4.57
C GLN A 6 15.84 10.45 4.64
N THR A 7 15.20 10.42 5.80
CA THR A 7 13.98 11.21 6.11
C THR A 7 14.20 12.05 7.37
N ARG A 8 13.34 13.03 7.60
CA ARG A 8 13.25 13.77 8.86
C ARG A 8 11.81 13.82 9.31
N LEU A 9 11.61 13.72 10.61
CA LEU A 9 10.30 13.86 11.24
C LEU A 9 10.21 15.25 11.88
N SER A 10 9.03 15.85 11.80
CA SER A 10 8.73 17.14 12.44
C SER A 10 7.47 16.96 13.27
N PHE A 11 7.59 17.15 14.59
CA PHE A 11 6.47 17.06 15.54
C PHE A 11 6.55 18.25 16.49
N ASP A 12 5.43 18.96 16.69
CA ASP A 12 5.32 20.07 17.65
C ASP A 12 6.44 21.13 17.52
N GLY A 13 6.85 21.42 16.28
CA GLY A 13 7.92 22.38 15.97
C GLY A 13 9.34 21.87 16.20
N TYR A 14 9.52 20.64 16.67
CA TYR A 14 10.82 19.99 16.78
C TYR A 14 11.11 19.13 15.54
N LEU A 15 12.24 19.45 14.88
CA LEU A 15 12.76 18.70 13.75
C LEU A 15 13.78 17.68 14.22
N PHE A 16 13.51 16.40 13.96
CA PHE A 16 14.42 15.31 14.30
C PHE A 16 15.65 15.30 13.37
N PRO A 17 16.81 14.80 13.86
CA PRO A 17 17.96 14.52 13.00
C PRO A 17 17.60 13.58 11.85
N PRO A 18 18.37 13.59 10.74
CA PRO A 18 18.12 12.69 9.61
C PRO A 18 18.16 11.22 10.02
N ILE A 19 17.15 10.46 9.60
CA ILE A 19 17.00 9.02 9.84
C ILE A 19 17.27 8.29 8.50
N PRO A 20 18.20 7.32 8.44
CA PRO A 20 18.47 6.58 7.21
C PRO A 20 17.29 5.68 6.81
N ILE A 21 16.91 5.73 5.53
CA ILE A 21 15.89 4.83 4.96
C ILE A 21 16.59 3.59 4.40
N THR A 22 16.62 2.53 5.21
CA THR A 22 17.23 1.25 4.84
C THR A 22 16.26 0.30 4.15
N ASN A 23 14.95 0.54 4.26
CA ASN A 23 13.90 -0.24 3.60
C ASN A 23 12.69 0.64 3.24
N GLY A 24 11.84 0.18 2.32
CA GLY A 24 10.63 0.88 1.89
C GLY A 24 10.91 2.12 1.04
N ILE A 25 9.93 3.01 0.98
CA ILE A 25 9.95 4.27 0.21
C ILE A 25 9.81 5.48 1.16
N GLY A 26 10.21 6.66 0.70
CA GLY A 26 10.16 7.88 1.51
C GLY A 26 8.74 8.43 1.59
N GLN A 27 8.26 8.76 2.79
CA GLN A 27 6.99 9.46 2.95
C GLN A 27 7.14 10.95 2.59
N GLY A 28 6.10 11.52 1.98
CA GLY A 28 6.07 12.93 1.56
C GLY A 28 6.70 13.22 0.19
N ASP A 29 7.28 12.22 -0.47
CA ASP A 29 7.70 12.31 -1.87
C ASP A 29 6.51 11.94 -2.79
N PRO A 30 6.07 12.85 -3.69
CA PRO A 30 4.97 12.57 -4.62
C PRO A 30 5.20 11.32 -5.49
N LEU A 31 6.44 11.02 -5.87
CA LEU A 31 6.75 9.83 -6.67
C LEU A 31 6.59 8.54 -5.86
N SER A 32 6.89 8.60 -4.57
CA SER A 32 6.75 7.45 -3.68
C SER A 32 5.31 6.94 -3.63
N MET A 33 4.31 7.82 -3.69
CA MET A 33 2.90 7.40 -3.74
C MET A 33 2.55 6.60 -5.01
N ILE A 34 3.06 7.00 -6.17
CA ILE A 34 2.83 6.28 -7.43
C ILE A 34 3.53 4.92 -7.39
N LEU A 35 4.77 4.90 -6.89
CA LEU A 35 5.54 3.65 -6.75
C LEU A 35 4.87 2.67 -5.77
N TYR A 36 4.23 3.18 -4.72
CA TYR A 36 3.47 2.36 -3.78
C TYR A 36 2.27 1.67 -4.44
N ILE A 37 1.52 2.40 -5.28
CA ILE A 37 0.38 1.84 -6.02
C ILE A 37 0.86 0.75 -6.98
N ILE A 38 1.96 0.98 -7.71
CA ILE A 38 2.54 -0.01 -8.62
C ILE A 38 3.04 -1.23 -7.84
N TYR A 39 3.69 -1.05 -6.70
CA TYR A 39 4.16 -2.16 -5.88
C TYR A 39 3.01 -3.04 -5.36
N ASN A 40 1.86 -2.43 -5.04
CA ASN A 40 0.70 -3.15 -4.51
C ASN A 40 -0.32 -3.57 -5.58
N SER A 41 -0.09 -3.31 -6.88
CA SER A 41 -1.09 -3.60 -7.93
C SER A 41 -1.46 -5.07 -8.00
N ASP A 42 -0.52 -5.96 -7.77
CA ASP A 42 -0.77 -7.40 -7.87
C ASP A 42 -1.75 -7.88 -6.77
N LEU A 43 -1.92 -7.11 -5.69
CA LEU A 43 -2.89 -7.42 -4.63
C LEU A 43 -4.34 -7.27 -5.10
N VAL A 44 -4.64 -6.41 -6.09
CA VAL A 44 -6.01 -6.33 -6.64
C VAL A 44 -6.30 -7.47 -7.61
N GLU A 45 -5.28 -8.07 -8.20
CA GLU A 45 -5.47 -9.13 -9.21
C GLU A 45 -5.81 -10.50 -8.59
N VAL A 46 -5.75 -10.62 -7.26
CA VAL A 46 -6.03 -11.89 -6.57
C VAL A 46 -7.50 -12.31 -6.63
N ALA A 47 -8.43 -11.38 -6.84
CA ALA A 47 -9.86 -11.68 -6.90
C ALA A 47 -10.25 -12.29 -8.26
N GLU A 48 -11.18 -13.25 -8.24
CA GLU A 48 -11.70 -13.90 -9.44
C GLU A 48 -13.21 -13.61 -9.67
N PRO A 49 -13.56 -12.51 -10.37
CA PRO A 49 -14.95 -12.06 -10.50
C PRO A 49 -15.84 -13.01 -11.29
N THR A 50 -15.30 -13.63 -12.34
CA THR A 50 -16.04 -14.50 -13.25
C THR A 50 -16.22 -15.91 -12.71
N GLY A 51 -15.19 -16.47 -12.08
CA GLY A 51 -15.18 -17.86 -11.61
C GLY A 51 -15.70 -18.06 -10.18
N LYS A 52 -15.43 -17.12 -9.28
CA LYS A 52 -15.69 -17.28 -7.83
C LYS A 52 -16.56 -16.20 -7.19
N ARG A 53 -17.08 -15.24 -7.98
CA ARG A 53 -17.85 -14.09 -7.46
C ARG A 53 -17.08 -13.30 -6.40
N GLU A 54 -15.77 -13.17 -6.62
CA GLU A 54 -14.87 -12.41 -5.76
C GLU A 54 -14.57 -11.06 -6.40
N THR A 55 -14.45 -10.01 -5.59
CA THR A 55 -14.09 -8.66 -6.03
C THR A 55 -13.07 -8.06 -5.08
N SER A 56 -12.10 -7.33 -5.62
CA SER A 56 -11.12 -6.56 -4.86
C SER A 56 -11.23 -5.07 -5.19
N LEU A 57 -10.92 -4.20 -4.23
CA LEU A 57 -10.78 -2.76 -4.41
C LEU A 57 -9.57 -2.29 -3.60
N ALA A 58 -8.71 -1.48 -4.23
CA ALA A 58 -7.59 -0.82 -3.56
C ALA A 58 -7.80 0.69 -3.47
N PHE A 59 -7.38 1.27 -2.36
CA PHE A 59 -7.22 2.71 -2.22
C PHE A 59 -5.98 3.02 -1.40
N VAL A 60 -4.90 3.44 -2.08
CA VAL A 60 -3.59 3.70 -1.47
C VAL A 60 -3.12 2.48 -0.67
N ASP A 61 -3.23 2.51 0.65
CA ASP A 61 -2.81 1.48 1.60
C ASP A 61 -3.93 0.54 2.03
N ASP A 62 -5.19 0.89 1.77
CA ASP A 62 -6.34 0.06 2.07
C ASP A 62 -6.66 -0.90 0.92
N MET A 63 -6.95 -2.14 1.30
CA MET A 63 -7.41 -3.21 0.40
C MET A 63 -8.71 -3.80 0.93
N LEU A 64 -9.74 -3.82 0.09
CA LEU A 64 -10.99 -4.51 0.34
C LEU A 64 -11.06 -5.74 -0.56
N TYR A 65 -11.38 -6.89 0.03
CA TYR A 65 -11.66 -8.12 -0.69
C TYR A 65 -13.03 -8.65 -0.27
N ILE A 66 -13.87 -8.95 -1.27
CA ILE A 66 -15.24 -9.38 -1.10
C ILE A 66 -15.39 -10.74 -1.78
N ALA A 67 -15.94 -11.71 -1.05
CA ALA A 67 -16.35 -13.00 -1.61
C ALA A 67 -17.84 -13.22 -1.33
N VAL A 68 -18.58 -13.68 -2.34
CA VAL A 68 -20.04 -13.89 -2.23
C VAL A 68 -20.35 -15.37 -2.40
N GLY A 69 -20.80 -16.01 -1.32
CA GLY A 69 -21.32 -17.38 -1.33
C GLY A 69 -22.59 -17.51 -2.16
N HIS A 70 -22.85 -18.71 -2.69
CA HIS A 70 -24.06 -18.98 -3.46
C HIS A 70 -25.30 -19.08 -2.56
N ASP A 71 -25.12 -19.73 -1.41
CA ASP A 71 -26.13 -19.99 -0.40
C ASP A 71 -25.51 -19.87 0.99
N PHE A 72 -26.38 -19.91 1.99
CA PHE A 72 -26.00 -19.95 3.39
C PHE A 72 -26.69 -21.14 4.03
N HIS A 73 -25.89 -22.02 4.64
CA HIS A 73 -26.37 -23.12 5.47
C HIS A 73 -25.79 -22.90 6.87
N GLU A 74 -26.68 -22.84 7.86
CA GLU A 74 -26.36 -22.68 9.29
C GLU A 74 -25.88 -23.99 9.92
#